data_AF-A0A927E441-F1
#
_entry.id   AF-A0A927E441-F1
#
_cell.length_a   1.000
_cell.length_b   1.000
_cell.length_c   1.000
_cell.angle_alpha   90.00
_cell.angle_beta   90.00
_cell.angle_gamma   90.00
#
_symmetry.space_group_name_H-M   'P 1'
#
loop_
_entity.id
_entity.type
_entity.pdbx_description
1 polymer ?
#
loop_
_entity_poly.entity_id
_entity_poly.type
_entity_poly.pdbx_seq_one_letter_code
_entity_poly.pdbx_strand_id
1 'polypeptide(L)'
;MISLLKFNELENRVDLLVNRVLGVRTAGAHTHRKPGGDIPPGMAPVATLAAEFGISTKKSRRAGKNTGVMLVRMKAGGFIAPDNKFREVARQVLRSAKRKYGSAYWYHPLLGKFQMSGGIPQ
;
A
#
# COMPACT_ATOMS: atom_id res chain seq x y z
N MET A 1 -26.80 -12.08 -36.77
CA MET A 1 -27.67 -11.21 -35.95
C MET A 1 -27.64 -11.69 -34.52
N ILE A 2 -27.30 -10.83 -33.56
CA ILE A 2 -27.46 -11.15 -32.14
C ILE A 2 -28.96 -11.31 -31.85
N SER A 3 -29.35 -12.32 -31.07
CA SER A 3 -30.74 -12.47 -30.66
C SER A 3 -31.14 -11.33 -29.72
N LEU A 4 -32.37 -10.84 -29.85
CA LEU A 4 -32.92 -9.75 -29.02
C LEU A 4 -32.73 -10.02 -27.51
N LEU A 5 -32.88 -11.29 -27.11
CA LEU A 5 -32.66 -11.77 -25.74
C LEU A 5 -31.21 -11.55 -25.25
N LYS A 6 -30.21 -11.84 -26.09
CA LYS A 6 -28.80 -11.63 -25.74
C LYS A 6 -28.44 -10.14 -25.68
N PHE A 7 -29.14 -9.31 -26.45
CA PHE A 7 -28.96 -7.85 -26.41
C PHE A 7 -29.45 -7.28 -25.07
N ASN A 8 -30.66 -7.64 -24.64
CA ASN A 8 -31.21 -7.23 -23.33
C ASN A 8 -30.37 -7.73 -22.15
N GLU A 9 -29.82 -8.94 -22.22
CA GLU A 9 -28.93 -9.45 -21.16
C GLU A 9 -27.64 -8.63 -21.06
N LEU A 10 -27.08 -8.23 -22.20
CA LEU A 10 -25.89 -7.38 -22.24
C LEU A 10 -26.18 -5.98 -21.70
N GLU A 11 -27.31 -5.38 -22.08
CA GLU A 11 -27.72 -4.05 -21.61
C GLU A 11 -27.83 -4.02 -20.08
N ASN A 12 -28.51 -5.01 -19.50
CA ASN A 12 -28.60 -5.16 -18.04
C ASN A 12 -27.24 -5.31 -17.35
N ARG A 13 -26.31 -6.06 -17.97
CA ARG A 13 -24.95 -6.23 -17.42
C ARG A 13 -24.15 -4.94 -17.49
N VAL A 14 -24.29 -4.18 -18.58
CA VAL A 14 -23.64 -2.87 -18.74
C VAL A 14 -24.17 -1.91 -17.70
N ASP A 15 -25.48 -1.83 -17.50
CA ASP A 15 -26.08 -0.97 -16.46
C ASP A 15 -25.63 -1.36 -15.06
N LEU A 16 -25.55 -2.66 -14.75
CA LEU A 16 -25.04 -3.14 -13.47
C LEU A 16 -23.57 -2.73 -13.27
N LEU A 17 -22.74 -2.84 -14.31
CA LEU A 17 -21.33 -2.44 -14.26
C LEU A 17 -21.17 -0.92 -14.12
N VAL A 18 -21.95 -0.13 -14.85
CA VAL A 18 -21.97 1.34 -14.75
C VAL A 18 -22.36 1.77 -13.33
N ASN A 19 -23.40 1.17 -12.77
CA ASN A 19 -23.84 1.46 -11.40
C ASN A 19 -22.77 1.09 -10.35
N ARG A 20 -22.07 -0.04 -10.51
CA ARG A 20 -20.94 -0.40 -9.64
C ARG A 20 -19.79 0.59 -9.76
N VAL A 21 -19.42 1.01 -10.97
CA VAL A 21 -18.34 1.99 -11.19
C VAL A 21 -18.71 3.35 -10.59
N LEU A 22 -19.97 3.78 -10.73
CA LEU A 22 -20.47 5.01 -10.12
C LEU A 22 -20.46 4.92 -8.60
N GLY A 23 -20.93 3.82 -8.02
CA GLY A 23 -20.91 3.59 -6.56
C GLY A 23 -19.49 3.59 -5.97
N VAL A 24 -18.54 2.97 -6.67
CA VAL A 24 -17.12 2.99 -6.26
C VAL A 24 -16.53 4.40 -6.37
N ARG A 25 -16.86 5.14 -7.42
CA ARG A 25 -16.41 6.53 -7.61
C ARG A 25 -16.96 7.48 -6.56
N THR A 26 -18.24 7.38 -6.23
CA THR A 26 -18.86 8.22 -5.19
C THR A 26 -18.28 7.90 -3.83
N ALA A 27 -18.15 6.61 -3.47
CA ALA A 27 -17.48 6.19 -2.24
C ALA A 27 -16.05 6.78 -2.13
N GLY A 28 -15.26 6.71 -3.20
CA GLY A 28 -13.93 7.33 -3.25
C GLY A 28 -13.95 8.86 -3.12
N ALA A 29 -14.91 9.53 -3.77
CA ALA A 29 -15.05 10.98 -3.68
C ALA A 29 -15.42 11.47 -2.27
N HIS A 30 -16.23 10.70 -1.53
CA HIS A 30 -16.54 10.98 -0.13
C HIS A 30 -15.33 10.81 0.79
N THR A 31 -14.44 9.86 0.51
CA THR A 31 -13.17 9.71 1.24
C THR A 31 -12.22 10.88 0.98
N HIS A 32 -12.25 11.49 -0.22
CA HIS A 32 -11.37 12.60 -0.57
C HIS A 32 -11.82 13.99 -0.09
N ARG A 33 -13.09 14.16 0.33
CA ARG A 33 -13.68 15.46 0.70
C ARG A 33 -13.63 15.80 2.19
N LYS A 34 -13.22 14.90 3.08
CA LYS A 34 -13.10 15.23 4.51
C LYS A 34 -11.91 16.18 4.77
N PRO A 35 -12.14 17.38 5.33
CA PRO A 35 -11.08 18.31 5.69
C PRO A 35 -10.49 17.88 7.04
N GLY A 36 -9.46 17.04 6.96
CA GLY A 36 -8.81 16.43 8.11
C GLY A 36 -8.22 15.14 7.59
N GLY A 37 -6.91 14.94 7.79
CA GLY A 37 -6.14 13.83 7.23
C GLY A 37 -6.49 12.48 7.84
N ASP A 38 -7.78 12.15 7.89
CA ASP A 38 -8.28 10.84 8.28
C ASP A 38 -7.76 9.85 7.25
N ILE A 39 -6.88 9.00 7.75
CA ILE A 39 -6.26 7.94 6.96
C ILE A 39 -7.40 6.98 6.60
N PRO A 40 -7.61 6.67 5.30
CA PRO A 40 -8.67 5.76 4.91
C PRO A 40 -8.55 4.42 5.66
N PRO A 41 -9.67 3.76 5.99
CA PRO A 41 -9.62 2.44 6.61
C PRO A 41 -8.81 1.46 5.73
N GLY A 42 -7.90 0.70 6.33
CA GLY A 42 -6.96 -0.20 5.62
C GLY A 42 -5.70 0.48 5.08
N MET A 43 -5.47 1.74 5.44
CA MET A 43 -4.26 2.48 5.13
C MET A 43 -3.58 2.94 6.42
N ALA A 44 -2.25 3.02 6.41
CA ALA A 44 -1.48 3.48 7.56
C ALA A 44 -0.34 4.43 7.12
N PRO A 45 0.10 5.36 7.99
CA PRO A 45 1.29 6.15 7.71
C PRO A 45 2.51 5.26 7.56
N VAL A 46 3.31 5.52 6.55
CA VAL A 46 4.61 4.86 6.36
C VAL A 46 5.53 5.11 7.56
N ALA A 47 5.33 6.20 8.30
CA ALA A 47 6.08 6.47 9.53
C ALA A 47 5.76 5.45 10.64
N THR A 48 4.49 5.16 10.88
CA THR A 48 4.04 4.14 11.85
C THR A 48 4.52 2.76 11.43
N LEU A 49 4.32 2.39 10.17
CA LEU A 49 4.80 1.11 9.63
C LEU A 49 6.32 0.97 9.72
N ALA A 50 7.07 2.05 9.49
CA ALA A 50 8.53 2.04 9.62
C ALA A 50 8.98 1.77 11.06
N ALA A 51 8.29 2.35 12.04
CA ALA A 51 8.56 2.15 13.45
C ALA A 51 8.28 0.70 13.88
N GLU A 52 7.20 0.07 13.39
CA GLU A 52 6.88 -1.34 13.66
C GLU A 52 8.03 -2.28 13.26
N PHE A 53 8.64 -2.02 12.10
CA PHE A 53 9.74 -2.84 11.57
C PHE A 53 11.12 -2.38 12.00
N GLY A 54 11.23 -1.33 12.82
CA GLY A 54 12.52 -0.82 13.30
C GLY A 54 13.43 -0.29 12.19
N ILE A 55 12.86 0.24 11.10
CA ILE A 55 13.60 0.77 9.96
C ILE A 55 13.31 2.26 9.77
N SER A 56 14.24 2.99 9.15
CA SER A 56 14.04 4.41 8.85
C SER A 56 12.87 4.62 7.88
N THR A 57 12.08 5.67 8.10
CA THR A 57 10.97 6.10 7.22
C THR A 57 11.39 6.26 5.76
N LYS A 58 12.63 6.73 5.50
CA LYS A 58 13.21 6.86 4.15
C LYS A 58 13.41 5.49 3.50
N LYS A 59 13.79 4.48 4.28
CA LYS A 59 13.98 3.09 3.82
C LYS A 59 12.65 2.41 3.60
N SER A 60 11.68 2.56 4.49
CA SER A 60 10.30 2.07 4.32
C SER A 60 9.66 2.61 3.04
N ARG A 61 9.83 3.90 2.78
CA ARG A 61 9.37 4.52 1.53
C ARG A 61 10.05 3.92 0.31
N ARG A 62 11.36 3.67 0.38
CA ARG A 62 12.10 3.03 -0.72
C ARG A 62 11.64 1.58 -0.93
N ALA A 63 11.36 0.86 0.16
CA ALA A 63 10.77 -0.47 0.14
C ALA A 63 9.48 -0.45 -0.68
N GLY A 64 8.51 0.37 -0.28
CA GLY A 64 7.20 0.47 -0.94
C GLY A 64 7.30 0.87 -2.41
N LYS A 65 8.17 1.83 -2.74
CA LYS A 65 8.40 2.23 -4.15
C LYS A 65 8.93 1.08 -5.00
N ASN A 66 9.90 0.33 -4.48
CA ASN A 66 10.58 -0.72 -5.25
C ASN A 66 9.77 -2.01 -5.35
N THR A 67 8.79 -2.21 -4.48
CA THR A 67 7.95 -3.41 -4.42
C THR A 67 6.55 -3.19 -5.00
N GLY A 68 6.26 -1.99 -5.50
CA GLY A 68 4.98 -1.65 -6.11
C GLY A 68 3.84 -1.46 -5.10
N VAL A 69 4.14 -1.20 -3.83
CA VAL A 69 3.12 -0.79 -2.85
C VAL A 69 2.72 0.65 -3.14
N MET A 70 1.42 0.89 -3.28
CA MET A 70 0.89 2.22 -3.53
C MET A 70 1.25 3.16 -2.38
N LEU A 71 1.83 4.31 -2.71
CA LEU A 71 2.23 5.34 -1.75
C LEU A 71 1.48 6.64 -2.07
N VAL A 72 0.60 7.05 -1.17
CA VAL A 72 -0.18 8.29 -1.30
C VAL A 72 0.45 9.38 -0.45
N ARG A 73 0.77 10.53 -1.04
CA ARG A 73 1.31 11.67 -0.29
C ARG A 73 0.18 12.42 0.41
N MET A 74 0.30 12.65 1.71
CA MET A 74 -0.66 13.46 2.47
C MET A 74 -0.41 14.96 2.27
N LYS A 75 -1.48 15.77 2.34
CA LYS A 75 -1.38 17.25 2.33
C LYS A 75 -0.54 17.78 3.49
N ALA A 76 -0.64 17.17 4.67
CA ALA A 76 0.13 17.52 5.87
C ALA A 76 1.61 17.07 5.83
N GLY A 77 2.07 16.51 4.70
CA GLY A 77 3.37 15.85 4.61
C GLY A 77 3.31 14.39 5.05
N GLY A 78 4.27 13.58 4.57
CA GLY A 78 4.30 12.14 4.80
C GLY A 78 3.63 11.31 3.70
N PHE A 79 3.75 9.99 3.84
CA PHE A 79 3.22 9.01 2.91
C PHE A 79 2.33 8.02 3.66
N ILE A 80 1.24 7.62 3.02
CA ILE A 80 0.34 6.56 3.45
C ILE A 80 0.53 5.35 2.52
N ALA A 81 0.50 4.15 3.09
CA ALA A 81 0.50 2.89 2.36
C ALA A 81 -0.63 1.97 2.84
N PRO A 82 -1.13 1.05 2.00
CA PRO A 82 -2.00 -0.03 2.44
C PRO A 82 -1.28 -0.89 3.49
N ASP A 83 -1.87 -1.05 4.66
CA ASP A 83 -1.24 -1.64 5.84
C ASP A 83 -0.80 -3.11 5.63
N ASN A 84 -1.72 -3.97 5.22
CA ASN A 84 -1.52 -5.40 5.06
C ASN A 84 -0.47 -5.68 3.97
N LYS A 85 -0.64 -5.06 2.81
CA LYS A 85 0.28 -5.22 1.68
C LYS A 85 1.67 -4.70 2.01
N PHE A 86 1.77 -3.58 2.73
CA PHE A 86 3.07 -3.06 3.15
C PHE A 86 3.74 -4.01 4.15
N ARG A 87 3.00 -4.53 5.14
CA ARG A 87 3.53 -5.46 6.15
C ARG A 87 4.04 -6.76 5.53
N GLU A 88 3.27 -7.38 4.64
CA GLU A 88 3.67 -8.60 3.94
C GLU A 88 4.99 -8.42 3.19
N VAL A 89 5.06 -7.35 2.40
CA VAL A 89 6.24 -7.03 1.60
C VAL A 89 7.43 -6.64 2.46
N ALA A 90 7.21 -5.87 3.52
CA ALA A 90 8.25 -5.51 4.48
C ALA A 90 8.82 -6.77 5.15
N ARG A 91 7.96 -7.71 5.60
CA ARG A 91 8.43 -9.00 6.13
C ARG A 91 9.25 -9.77 5.11
N GLN A 92 8.79 -9.86 3.86
CA GLN A 92 9.53 -10.56 2.81
C GLN A 92 10.92 -9.96 2.60
N VAL A 93 11.00 -8.63 2.45
CA VAL A 93 12.24 -7.89 2.23
C VAL A 93 13.19 -7.99 3.42
N LEU A 94 12.68 -7.96 4.65
CA LEU A 94 13.50 -8.06 5.85
C LEU A 94 14.01 -9.48 6.08
N ARG A 95 13.21 -10.51 5.77
CA ARG A 95 13.65 -11.91 5.83
C ARG A 95 14.74 -12.21 4.80
N SER A 96 14.70 -11.60 3.62
CA SER A 96 15.73 -11.77 2.59
C SER A 96 16.96 -10.87 2.80
N ALA A 97 16.94 -9.96 3.79
CA ALA A 97 18.08 -9.10 4.09
C ALA A 97 19.23 -9.90 4.72
N LYS A 98 20.45 -9.66 4.24
CA LYS A 98 21.67 -10.32 4.74
C LYS A 98 22.49 -9.38 5.61
N ARG A 99 23.12 -9.92 6.64
CA ARG A 99 23.99 -9.19 7.57
C ARG A 99 25.32 -9.94 7.71
N LYS A 100 26.44 -9.22 7.62
CA LYS A 100 27.76 -9.77 7.96
C LYS A 100 27.87 -9.92 9.48
N TYR A 101 28.44 -11.03 9.96
CA TYR A 101 28.68 -11.25 11.39
C TYR A 101 29.43 -10.06 12.02
N GLY A 102 28.96 -9.59 13.16
CA GLY A 102 29.51 -8.41 13.87
C GLY A 102 29.20 -7.03 13.28
N SER A 103 28.64 -6.91 12.07
CA SER A 103 28.28 -5.60 11.48
C SER A 103 26.97 -5.08 12.06
N ALA A 104 26.82 -3.80 12.40
CA ALA A 104 25.50 -3.23 12.77
C ALA A 104 24.52 -3.08 11.59
N TYR A 105 25.01 -3.25 10.36
CA TYR A 105 24.27 -2.96 9.14
C TYR A 105 23.81 -4.21 8.40
N TRP A 106 22.56 -4.16 7.93
CA TRP A 106 21.91 -5.10 7.04
C TRP A 106 21.98 -4.61 5.59
N TYR A 107 21.91 -5.54 4.65
CA TYR A 107 21.85 -5.25 3.23
C TYR A 107 20.71 -6.01 2.56
N HIS A 108 19.96 -5.29 1.72
CA HIS A 108 19.00 -5.88 0.80
C HIS A 108 19.09 -5.17 -0.56
N PRO A 109 19.04 -5.86 -1.72
CA PRO A 109 19.13 -5.24 -3.04
C PRO A 109 18.14 -4.09 -3.24
N LEU A 110 16.90 -4.24 -2.75
CA LEU A 110 15.86 -3.22 -2.89
C LEU A 110 15.97 -2.07 -1.87
N LEU A 111 16.62 -2.25 -0.72
CA LEU A 111 16.73 -1.21 0.33
C LEU A 111 18.11 -0.54 0.37
N GLY A 112 19.14 -1.21 -0.14
CA GLY A 112 20.55 -0.92 0.09
C GLY A 112 20.98 -1.29 1.52
N LYS A 113 22.00 -0.59 2.02
CA LYS A 113 22.47 -0.71 3.41
C LYS A 113 21.52 0.00 4.38
N PHE A 114 21.13 -0.66 5.47
CA PHE A 114 20.26 -0.08 6.51
C PHE A 114 20.58 -0.65 7.89
N GLN A 115 20.16 0.05 8.94
CA GLN A 115 20.15 -0.45 10.31
C GLN A 115 18.73 -0.87 10.66
N MET A 116 18.62 -1.88 11.52
CA MET A 116 17.34 -2.40 11.99
C MET A 116 17.40 -2.44 13.51
N SER A 117 16.46 -1.78 14.16
CA SER A 117 16.31 -1.76 15.62
C SER A 117 15.15 -2.67 16.01
N GLY A 118 15.47 -3.87 16.50
CA GLY A 118 14.46 -4.89 16.85
C GLY A 118 14.49 -6.11 15.92
N GLY A 119 13.83 -7.19 16.35
CA GLY A 119 13.61 -8.38 15.53
C GLY A 119 12.53 -8.14 14.46
N ILE A 120 12.44 -9.04 13.48
CA ILE A 120 11.34 -9.01 12.50
C ILE A 120 10.05 -9.39 13.25
N PRO A 121 9.03 -8.50 13.33
CA PRO A 121 7.75 -8.85 13.95
C PRO A 121 7.11 -10.04 13.22
N GLN A 122 6.41 -10.92 13.95
CA GLN A 122 5.76 -12.10 13.35
C GLN A 122 4.75 -11.73 12.26
#